data_AF-A0A520GLL9-F1
#
_entry.id   AF-A0A520GLL9-F1
#
_cell.length_a   1.000
_cell.length_b   1.000
_cell.length_c   1.000
_cell.angle_alpha   90.00
_cell.angle_beta   90.00
_cell.angle_gamma   90.00
#
_symmetry.space_group_name_H-M   'P 1'
#
loop_
_entity.id
_entity.type
_entity.pdbx_description
1 polymer ?
#
loop_
_entity_poly.entity_id
_entity_poly.type
_entity_poly.pdbx_seq_one_letter_code
_entity_poly.pdbx_strand_id
1 'polypeptide(L)'
;MNAIKAARRFIETDSSNESAKILARLVLALESDRSFELVTLYDLDYKSFQLAIDILKEWRLDRYYASKSKLYDISLQVDELEP
;
A
#
# COMPACT_ATOMS: atom_id res chain seq x y z
N MET A 1 -5.54 14.15 -6.22
CA MET A 1 -4.56 13.86 -5.16
C MET A 1 -4.05 12.45 -5.43
N ASN A 2 -2.74 12.23 -5.44
CA ASN A 2 -2.15 10.93 -5.79
C ASN A 2 -2.09 10.07 -4.51
N ALA A 3 -3.03 9.14 -4.36
CA ALA A 3 -3.17 8.21 -3.25
C ALA A 3 -1.93 7.31 -3.11
N ILE A 4 -1.29 6.93 -4.21
CA ILE A 4 0.02 6.24 -4.19
C ILE A 4 1.08 7.07 -3.45
N LYS A 5 1.16 8.37 -3.75
CA LYS A 5 2.09 9.30 -3.08
C LYS A 5 1.72 9.51 -1.61
N ALA A 6 0.43 9.53 -1.29
CA ALA A 6 -0.05 9.63 0.09
C ALA A 6 0.30 8.37 0.90
N ALA A 7 0.09 7.18 0.33
CA ALA A 7 0.47 5.90 0.90
C ALA A 7 1.97 5.82 1.16
N ARG A 8 2.79 6.18 0.17
CA ARG A 8 4.25 6.28 0.31
C ARG A 8 4.64 7.14 1.51
N ARG A 9 4.09 8.36 1.59
CA ARG A 9 4.40 9.28 2.68
C ARG A 9 3.95 8.74 4.04
N PHE A 10 2.79 8.11 4.12
CA PHE A 10 2.28 7.53 5.35
C PHE A 10 3.18 6.40 5.85
N ILE A 11 3.54 5.47 4.97
CA ILE A 11 4.45 4.36 5.27
C ILE A 11 5.84 4.86 5.68
N GLU A 12 6.38 5.88 5.00
CA GLU A 12 7.68 6.50 5.35
C GLU A 12 7.66 7.23 6.70
N THR A 13 6.51 7.77 7.13
CA THR A 13 6.42 8.59 8.34
C THR A 13 6.26 7.74 9.60
N ASP A 14 5.57 6.60 9.51
CA ASP A 14 5.25 5.76 10.66
C ASP A 14 5.26 4.27 10.28
N SER A 15 6.46 3.76 9.99
CA SER A 15 6.68 2.36 9.56
C SER A 15 6.37 1.33 10.64
N SER A 16 6.29 1.74 11.91
CA SER A 16 5.90 0.89 13.04
C SER A 16 4.38 0.71 13.18
N ASN A 17 3.58 1.53 12.51
CA ASN A 17 2.13 1.49 12.61
C ASN A 17 1.54 0.29 11.87
N GLU A 18 0.65 -0.46 12.51
CA GLU A 18 -0.02 -1.61 11.90
C GLU A 18 -0.80 -1.24 10.63
N SER A 19 -1.41 -0.05 10.59
CA SER A 19 -2.06 0.45 9.36
C SER A 19 -1.06 0.68 8.24
N ALA A 20 0.15 1.17 8.55
CA ALA A 20 1.20 1.35 7.54
C ALA A 20 1.68 0.01 6.98
N LYS A 21 1.81 -1.02 7.84
CA LYS A 21 2.17 -2.39 7.42
C LYS A 21 1.11 -3.03 6.53
N ILE A 22 -0.17 -2.89 6.88
CA ILE A 22 -1.28 -3.42 6.06
C ILE A 22 -1.29 -2.74 4.68
N LEU A 23 -1.12 -1.41 4.63
CA LEU A 23 -1.05 -0.67 3.37
C LEU A 23 0.18 -1.03 2.53
N ALA A 24 1.33 -1.28 3.14
CA ALA A 24 2.53 -1.76 2.45
C ALA A 24 2.31 -3.14 1.83
N ARG A 25 1.71 -4.08 2.58
CA ARG A 25 1.34 -5.42 2.09
C ARG A 25 0.35 -5.37 0.93
N LEU A 26 -0.66 -4.49 1.01
CA LEU A 26 -1.61 -4.26 -0.08
C LEU A 26 -0.89 -3.83 -1.36
N VAL A 27 0.02 -2.87 -1.25
CA VAL A 27 0.80 -2.36 -2.39
C VAL A 27 1.68 -3.44 -3.00
N LEU A 28 2.38 -4.25 -2.19
CA LEU A 28 3.21 -5.36 -2.70
C LEU A 28 2.40 -6.40 -3.45
N ALA A 29 1.24 -6.77 -2.90
CA ALA A 29 0.34 -7.73 -3.53
C ALA A 29 -0.15 -7.22 -4.89
N LEU A 30 -0.51 -5.93 -4.95
CA LEU A 30 -0.97 -5.28 -6.16
C LEU A 30 0.12 -5.12 -7.24
N GLU A 31 1.39 -4.94 -6.86
CA GLU A 31 2.52 -4.87 -7.78
C GLU A 31 2.94 -6.27 -8.29
N SER A 32 2.98 -7.23 -7.37
CA SER A 32 3.48 -8.59 -7.64
C SER A 32 2.40 -9.54 -8.18
N ASP A 33 1.18 -9.03 -8.39
CA ASP A 33 -0.01 -9.81 -8.77
C ASP A 33 -0.25 -11.02 -7.83
N ARG A 34 -0.02 -10.81 -6.53
CA ARG A 34 -0.20 -11.83 -5.48
C ARG A 34 -1.51 -11.65 -4.72
N SER A 35 -1.91 -12.69 -4.00
CA SER A 35 -3.07 -12.68 -3.11
C SER A 35 -2.91 -11.66 -1.98
N PHE A 36 -4.02 -11.02 -1.61
CA PHE A 36 -4.15 -10.18 -0.42
C PHE A 36 -5.45 -10.51 0.29
N GLU A 37 -5.41 -10.68 1.61
CA GLU A 37 -6.58 -11.03 2.40
C GLU A 37 -7.42 -9.77 2.71
N LEU A 38 -8.51 -9.58 1.98
CA LEU A 38 -9.35 -8.36 2.06
C LEU A 38 -9.89 -8.07 3.47
N VAL A 39 -10.10 -9.09 4.30
CA VAL A 39 -10.64 -8.90 5.66
C VAL A 39 -9.69 -8.08 6.54
N THR A 40 -8.37 -8.11 6.27
CA THR A 40 -7.37 -7.31 7.01
C THR A 40 -7.58 -5.80 6.85
N LEU A 41 -8.33 -5.36 5.83
CA LEU A 41 -8.69 -3.94 5.70
C LEU A 41 -9.59 -3.47 6.84
N TYR A 42 -10.35 -4.36 7.50
CA TYR A 42 -11.19 -4.00 8.65
C TYR A 42 -10.39 -3.68 9.91
N ASP A 43 -9.11 -4.07 9.97
CA ASP A 43 -8.22 -3.74 11.08
C ASP A 43 -7.67 -2.31 10.99
N LEU A 44 -7.88 -1.63 9.85
CA LEU A 44 -7.49 -0.25 9.63
C LEU A 44 -8.43 0.72 10.36
N ASP A 45 -7.88 1.83 10.86
CA ASP A 45 -8.71 2.98 11.20
C ASP A 45 -9.41 3.53 9.94
N TYR A 46 -10.48 4.30 10.13
CA TYR A 46 -11.31 4.78 9.01
C TYR A 46 -10.52 5.61 7.97
N LYS A 47 -9.52 6.39 8.39
CA LYS A 47 -8.69 7.19 7.46
C LYS A 47 -7.78 6.29 6.65
N SER A 48 -7.15 5.32 7.31
CA SER A 48 -6.27 4.33 6.68
C SER A 48 -7.04 3.40 5.74
N PHE A 49 -8.26 3.01 6.11
CA PHE A 49 -9.18 2.27 5.23
C PHE A 49 -9.53 3.06 3.98
N GLN A 50 -9.91 4.34 4.13
CA GLN A 50 -10.23 5.20 2.99
C GLN A 50 -9.03 5.32 2.03
N LEU A 51 -7.82 5.46 2.58
CA LEU A 51 -6.58 5.47 1.81
C LEU A 51 -6.37 4.15 1.05
N ALA A 52 -6.63 2.99 1.66
CA ALA A 52 -6.56 1.69 0.98
C ALA A 52 -7.49 1.61 -0.24
N ILE A 53 -8.73 2.10 -0.09
CA ILE A 53 -9.71 2.15 -1.20
C ILE A 53 -9.23 3.07 -2.32
N ASP A 54 -8.63 4.22 -1.99
CA ASP A 54 -8.13 5.16 -2.99
C ASP A 54 -6.89 4.61 -3.71
N ILE A 55 -6.00 3.87 -3.02
CA ILE A 55 -4.92 3.11 -3.66
C ILE A 55 -5.49 2.13 -4.69
N LEU A 56 -6.49 1.33 -4.33
CA LEU A 56 -7.08 0.35 -5.25
C LEU A 56 -7.68 1.00 -6.51
N LYS A 57 -8.38 2.13 -6.35
CA LYS A 57 -8.93 2.90 -7.48
C LYS A 57 -7.84 3.40 -8.40
N GLU A 58 -6.81 4.05 -7.85
CA GLU A 58 -5.70 4.58 -8.63
C GLU A 58 -4.89 3.46 -9.28
N TRP A 59 -4.63 2.36 -8.58
CA TRP A 59 -3.87 1.24 -9.10
C TRP A 59 -4.52 0.62 -10.34
N ARG A 60 -5.86 0.51 -10.30
CA ARG A 60 -6.66 0.02 -11.42
C ARG A 60 -6.56 0.95 -12.64
N LEU A 61 -6.46 2.26 -12.43
CA LEU A 61 -6.28 3.25 -13.50
C LEU A 61 -4.85 3.23 -14.03
N ASP A 62 -3.85 3.21 -13.15
CA ASP A 62 -2.41 3.24 -13.50
C ASP A 62 -1.93 1.98 -14.23
N ARG A 63 -2.59 0.83 -14.06
CA ARG A 63 -2.28 -0.40 -14.82
C ARG A 63 -2.42 -0.18 -16.34
N TYR A 64 -3.06 0.91 -16.78
CA TYR A 64 -3.18 1.32 -18.17
C TYR A 64 -2.17 2.43 -18.61
N TYR A 65 -1.33 2.99 -17.71
CA TYR A 65 -0.53 4.20 -17.97
C TYR A 65 0.99 4.16 -17.65
N ALA A 66 1.55 3.02 -17.22
CA ALA A 66 3.00 2.69 -17.18
C ALA A 66 3.89 3.04 -15.95
N SER A 67 4.93 2.19 -15.82
CA SER A 67 6.18 2.18 -14.99
C SER A 67 6.08 2.41 -13.48
N LYS A 68 5.96 1.33 -12.72
CA LYS A 68 6.04 1.30 -11.25
C LYS A 68 7.41 0.77 -10.83
N SER A 69 8.14 1.56 -10.05
CA SER A 69 9.45 1.16 -9.50
C SER A 69 9.61 1.71 -8.07
N LYS A 70 9.35 3.00 -7.86
CA LYS A 70 9.69 3.66 -6.59
C LYS A 70 8.82 3.31 -5.38
N LEU A 71 7.60 2.84 -5.61
CA LEU A 71 6.71 2.42 -4.52
C LEU A 71 6.99 0.98 -4.10
N TYR A 72 7.23 0.11 -5.08
CA TYR A 72 7.62 -1.28 -4.87
C TYR A 72 8.87 -1.41 -4.00
N ASP A 73 9.91 -0.62 -4.31
CA ASP A 73 11.18 -0.65 -3.56
C ASP A 73 11.00 -0.32 -2.07
N ILE A 74 10.06 0.58 -1.72
CA ILE A 74 9.79 0.96 -0.34
C ILE A 74 8.97 -0.11 0.37
N SER A 75 8.03 -0.72 -0.33
CA SER A 75 7.22 -1.76 0.27
C SER A 75 8.04 -3.02 0.58
N LEU A 76 9.01 -3.37 -0.27
CA LEU A 76 9.98 -4.45 0.00
C LEU A 76 10.78 -4.21 1.29
N GLN A 77 11.28 -2.99 1.50
CA GLN A 77 12.03 -2.67 2.72
C GLN A 77 11.22 -2.84 4.01
N VAL A 78 9.90 -2.59 3.96
CA VAL A 78 9.03 -2.74 5.13
C VAL A 78 8.74 -4.22 5.41
N ASP A 79 8.59 -5.03 4.37
CA ASP A 79 8.39 -6.49 4.48
C ASP A 79 9.64 -7.19 5.05
N GLU A 80 10.83 -6.78 4.62
CA GLU A 80 12.11 -7.35 5.10
C GLU A 80 12.48 -6.97 6.55
N LEU A 81 11.73 -6.04 7.18
CA LEU A 81 11.94 -5.62 8.56
C LEU A 81 11.09 -6.41 9.58
N GLU A 82 10.23 -7.33 9.15
CA GLU A 82 9.58 -8.31 10.04
C GLU A 82 10.48 -9.55 10.25
N PRO A 83 10.82 -9.94 11.50
CA PRO A 83 11.53 -11.18 11.80
C PRO A 83 10.67 -12.44 11.70
#